data_AF-A0A7W9D2J7-F1
#
_entry.id   AF-A0A7W9D2J7-F1
#
_cell.length_a   1.000
_cell.length_b   1.000
_cell.length_c   1.000
_cell.angle_alpha   90.00
_cell.angle_beta   90.00
_cell.angle_gamma   90.00
#
_symmetry.space_group_name_H-M   'P 1'
#
loop_
_entity.id
_entity.type
_entity.pdbx_description
1 polymer ?
#
loop_
_entity_poly.entity_id
_entity_poly.type
_entity_poly.pdbx_seq_one_letter_code
_entity_poly.pdbx_strand_id
1 'polypeptide(L)'
;MISGKNNLTHLSALQIVEVRFPDEVARVQQLFSADETFRSMCEDLAAAVETLTRVDYLPDNVREVRRQEYAGLVEALTGEIRDALRNSKIVILRAPSARPKS
;
A
#
# COMPACT_ATOMS: atom_id res chain seq x y z
N MET A 1 5.85 29.51 17.00
CA MET A 1 5.93 28.57 15.85
C MET A 1 4.69 27.68 15.92
N ILE A 2 3.65 28.00 15.15
CA ILE A 2 2.40 27.23 15.15
C ILE A 2 2.29 26.60 13.77
N SER A 3 2.76 25.36 13.63
CA SER A 3 2.39 24.52 12.49
C SER A 3 1.47 23.42 13.02
N GLY A 4 0.31 23.85 13.52
CA GLY A 4 -0.87 23.00 13.57
C GLY A 4 -1.33 22.80 12.14
N LYS A 5 -0.88 21.73 11.50
CA LYS A 5 -1.33 21.32 10.17
C LYS A 5 -1.92 19.92 10.30
N ASN A 6 -3.25 19.91 10.50
CA ASN A 6 -4.20 18.85 10.13
C ASN A 6 -3.75 17.38 10.33
N ASN A 7 -4.01 16.87 11.54
CA ASN A 7 -4.18 15.45 11.85
C ASN A 7 -5.46 14.89 11.19
N LEU A 8 -5.61 15.00 9.87
CA LEU A 8 -6.40 14.02 9.13
C LEU A 8 -5.48 12.83 9.03
N THR A 9 -5.81 11.75 9.72
CA THR A 9 -4.95 10.61 10.03
C THR A 9 -4.34 9.99 8.76
N HIS A 10 -3.26 10.59 8.25
CA HIS A 10 -2.48 10.02 7.17
C HIS A 10 -1.67 8.89 7.81
N LEU A 11 -2.31 7.72 7.89
CA LEU A 11 -1.67 6.53 8.40
C LEU A 11 -0.42 6.28 7.55
N SER A 12 0.71 6.09 8.24
CA SER A 12 1.97 5.76 7.59
C SER A 12 1.79 4.47 6.78
N ALA A 13 2.58 4.31 5.72
CA ALA A 13 2.53 3.08 4.91
C ALA A 13 2.66 1.81 5.76
N LEU A 14 3.52 1.86 6.77
CA LEU A 14 3.67 0.81 7.77
C LEU A 14 2.36 0.52 8.52
N GLN A 15 1.67 1.54 9.05
CA GLN A 15 0.44 1.38 9.82
C GLN A 15 -0.69 0.77 8.97
N ILE A 16 -0.79 1.16 7.70
CA ILE A 16 -1.79 0.63 6.76
C ILE A 16 -1.60 -0.88 6.53
N VAL A 17 -0.34 -1.32 6.49
CA VAL A 17 0.03 -2.72 6.32
C VAL A 17 -0.16 -3.49 7.63
N GLU A 18 0.24 -2.93 8.78
CA GLU A 18 0.05 -3.55 10.09
C GLU A 18 -1.42 -3.86 10.40
N VAL A 19 -2.34 -2.96 10.05
CA VAL A 19 -3.79 -3.18 10.20
C VAL A 19 -4.29 -4.34 9.32
N ARG A 20 -3.67 -4.55 8.15
CA ARG A 20 -4.00 -5.65 7.23
C ARG A 20 -3.34 -6.97 7.58
N PHE A 21 -2.20 -6.92 8.27
CA PHE A 21 -1.39 -8.06 8.66
C PHE A 21 -1.11 -8.07 10.18
N PRO A 22 -2.15 -8.12 11.04
CA PRO A 22 -1.97 -8.01 12.48
C PRO A 22 -1.16 -9.17 13.08
N ASP A 23 -1.16 -10.33 12.43
CA ASP A 23 -0.41 -11.52 12.85
C ASP A 23 1.10 -11.40 12.53
N GLU A 24 1.46 -10.62 11.51
CA GLU A 24 2.83 -10.54 10.96
C GLU A 24 3.47 -9.16 11.22
N VAL A 25 2.94 -8.35 12.16
CA VAL A 25 3.39 -6.97 12.43
C VAL A 25 4.90 -6.88 12.64
N ALA A 26 5.47 -7.76 13.47
CA ALA A 26 6.91 -7.76 13.72
C ALA A 26 7.73 -8.02 12.44
N ARG A 27 7.22 -8.87 11.54
CA ARG A 27 7.86 -9.20 10.26
C ARG A 27 7.76 -8.04 9.28
N VAL A 28 6.59 -7.40 9.21
CA VAL A 28 6.35 -6.21 8.41
C VAL A 28 7.30 -5.09 8.83
N GLN A 29 7.42 -4.79 10.13
CA GLN A 29 8.32 -3.75 10.63
C GLN A 29 9.79 -4.03 10.28
N GLN A 30 10.23 -5.28 10.40
CA GLN A 30 11.60 -5.69 10.04
C GLN A 30 11.86 -5.48 8.54
N LEU A 31 10.98 -5.98 7.67
CA LEU A 31 11.14 -5.86 6.22
C LEU A 31 11.01 -4.42 5.74
N PHE A 32 10.09 -3.65 6.31
CA PHE A 32 9.93 -2.24 5.99
C PHE A 32 11.20 -1.42 6.31
N SER A 33 11.94 -1.81 7.34
CA SER A 33 13.21 -1.17 7.71
C SER A 33 14.39 -1.71 6.90
N ALA A 34 14.41 -3.00 6.58
CA ALA A 34 15.56 -3.69 5.97
C ALA A 34 15.52 -3.80 4.44
N ASP A 35 14.34 -3.72 3.83
CA ASP A 35 14.13 -3.94 2.39
C ASP A 35 13.41 -2.74 1.77
N GLU A 36 14.14 -1.97 0.96
CA GLU A 36 13.60 -0.78 0.28
C GLU A 36 12.52 -1.12 -0.75
N THR A 37 12.58 -2.29 -1.38
CA THR A 37 11.55 -2.69 -2.35
C THR A 37 10.26 -3.05 -1.61
N PHE A 38 10.34 -3.75 -0.48
CA PHE A 38 9.21 -3.97 0.41
C PHE A 38 8.61 -2.67 0.94
N ARG A 39 9.47 -1.73 1.35
CA ARG A 39 9.04 -0.39 1.76
C ARG A 39 8.26 0.31 0.64
N SER A 40 8.80 0.34 -0.58
CA SER A 40 8.12 0.95 -1.74
C SER A 40 6.77 0.30 -2.00
N MET A 41 6.67 -1.03 -1.97
CA MET A 41 5.38 -1.74 -2.12
C MET A 41 4.36 -1.35 -1.05
N CYS A 42 4.81 -1.18 0.21
CA CYS A 42 3.95 -0.71 1.29
C CYS A 42 3.49 0.75 1.07
N GLU A 43 4.36 1.60 0.54
CA GLU A 43 4.05 2.99 0.19
C GLU A 43 3.05 3.07 -0.98
N ASP A 44 3.21 2.24 -2.01
CA ASP A 44 2.25 2.11 -3.10
C ASP A 44 0.87 1.65 -2.61
N LEU A 45 0.83 0.68 -1.69
CA LEU A 45 -0.44 0.25 -1.07
C LEU A 45 -1.08 1.41 -0.30
N ALA A 46 -0.29 2.16 0.47
CA ALA A 46 -0.78 3.30 1.23
C ALA A 46 -1.40 4.36 0.33
N ALA A 47 -0.72 4.71 -0.77
CA ALA A 47 -1.21 5.65 -1.75
C ALA A 47 -2.51 5.17 -2.42
N ALA A 48 -2.61 3.89 -2.75
CA ALA A 48 -3.81 3.30 -3.34
C ALA A 48 -5.00 3.33 -2.36
N VAL A 49 -4.78 3.00 -1.09
CA VAL A 49 -5.81 3.02 -0.03
C VAL A 49 -6.27 4.44 0.28
N GLU A 50 -5.34 5.39 0.33
CA GLU A 50 -5.68 6.80 0.51
C GLU A 50 -6.51 7.29 -0.69
N THR A 51 -6.10 6.94 -1.90
CA THR A 51 -6.84 7.32 -3.11
C THR A 51 -8.25 6.72 -3.11
N LEU A 52 -8.41 5.46 -2.70
CA LEU A 52 -9.72 4.82 -2.56
C LEU A 52 -10.62 5.56 -1.56
N THR A 53 -10.05 6.03 -0.44
CA THR A 53 -10.74 6.84 0.56
C THR A 53 -11.18 8.19 -0.03
N ARG A 54 -10.35 8.81 -0.88
CA ARG A 54 -10.68 10.06 -1.58
C ARG A 54 -11.73 9.85 -2.69
N VAL A 55 -11.70 8.69 -3.35
CA VAL A 55 -12.68 8.31 -4.38
C VAL A 55 -14.10 8.24 -3.82
N ASP A 56 -14.27 7.91 -2.54
CA ASP A 56 -15.60 7.92 -1.90
C ASP A 56 -16.23 9.32 -1.86
N TYR A 57 -15.43 10.39 -1.96
CA TYR A 57 -15.94 11.77 -2.05
C TYR A 57 -16.23 12.23 -3.49
N LEU A 58 -15.99 11.38 -4.51
CA LEU A 58 -16.26 11.71 -5.91
C LEU A 58 -17.74 11.51 -6.28
N PRO A 59 -18.24 12.20 -7.31
CA PRO A 59 -19.60 11.98 -7.82
C PRO A 59 -19.78 10.53 -8.30
N ASP A 60 -20.98 9.97 -8.05
CA ASP A 60 -21.33 8.55 -8.26
C ASP A 60 -20.90 7.98 -9.63
N ASN A 61 -21.06 8.78 -10.69
CA ASN A 61 -20.74 8.40 -12.06
C ASN A 61 -19.25 8.08 -12.30
N VAL A 62 -18.35 8.61 -11.47
CA VAL A 62 -16.90 8.33 -11.51
C VAL A 62 -16.48 7.43 -10.35
N ARG A 63 -17.24 7.45 -9.25
CA ARG A 63 -16.97 6.72 -8.02
C ARG A 63 -16.91 5.22 -8.26
N GLU A 64 -17.90 4.61 -8.90
CA GLU A 64 -17.93 3.14 -9.04
C GLU A 64 -16.76 2.61 -9.88
N VAL A 65 -16.49 3.24 -11.02
CA VAL A 65 -15.38 2.84 -11.92
C VAL A 65 -14.03 2.99 -11.20
N ARG A 66 -13.77 4.15 -10.59
CA ARG A 66 -12.51 4.39 -9.88
C ARG A 66 -12.39 3.50 -8.66
N ARG A 67 -13.47 3.29 -7.92
CA ARG A 67 -13.48 2.41 -6.74
C ARG A 67 -13.07 1.00 -7.13
N GLN A 68 -13.60 0.47 -8.24
CA GLN A 68 -13.25 -0.87 -8.69
C GLN A 68 -11.79 -0.98 -9.15
N GLU A 69 -11.27 0.02 -9.87
CA GLU A 69 -9.86 0.08 -10.28
C GLU A 69 -8.92 0.09 -9.06
N TYR A 70 -9.15 1.00 -8.11
CA TYR A 70 -8.30 1.12 -6.92
C TYR A 70 -8.49 -0.05 -5.95
N ALA A 71 -9.69 -0.63 -5.84
CA ALA A 71 -9.90 -1.84 -5.06
C ALA A 71 -9.08 -3.02 -5.60
N GLY A 72 -9.09 -3.23 -6.92
CA GLY A 72 -8.27 -4.26 -7.56
C GLY A 72 -6.77 -4.03 -7.36
N LEU A 73 -6.31 -2.77 -7.40
CA LEU A 73 -4.92 -2.42 -7.12
C LEU A 73 -4.55 -2.71 -5.65
N VAL A 74 -5.42 -2.35 -4.70
CA VAL A 74 -5.22 -2.63 -3.27
C VAL A 74 -5.16 -4.14 -3.01
N GLU A 75 -6.01 -4.93 -3.65
CA GLU A 75 -5.99 -6.39 -3.53
C GLU A 75 -4.71 -7.00 -4.12
N ALA A 76 -4.28 -6.55 -5.31
CA ALA A 76 -3.04 -7.00 -5.93
C ALA A 76 -1.82 -6.72 -5.03
N LEU A 77 -1.67 -5.46 -4.57
CA LEU A 77 -0.58 -5.06 -3.69
C LEU A 77 -0.61 -5.78 -2.33
N THR A 78 -1.80 -6.02 -1.77
CA THR A 78 -1.95 -6.82 -0.56
C THR A 78 -1.51 -8.27 -0.79
N GLY A 79 -1.80 -8.84 -1.96
CA GLY A 79 -1.32 -10.15 -2.37
C GLY A 79 0.20 -10.20 -2.49
N GLU A 80 0.81 -9.20 -3.15
CA GLU A 80 2.27 -9.10 -3.30
C GLU A 80 2.99 -8.94 -1.96
N ILE A 81 2.47 -8.10 -1.05
CA ILE A 81 3.03 -7.94 0.30
C ILE A 81 2.90 -9.24 1.10
N ARG A 82 1.77 -9.95 1.00
CA ARG A 82 1.59 -11.26 1.64
C ARG A 82 2.59 -12.28 1.11
N ASP A 83 2.79 -12.30 -0.20
CA ASP A 83 3.75 -13.19 -0.84
C ASP A 83 5.18 -12.83 -0.44
N ALA A 84 5.54 -11.54 -0.43
CA ALA A 84 6.83 -11.05 0.05
C ALA A 84 7.06 -11.38 1.53
N LEU A 85 6.04 -11.37 2.39
CA LEU A 85 6.16 -11.82 3.79
C LEU A 85 6.48 -13.31 3.87
N ARG A 86 5.81 -14.15 3.07
CA ARG A 86 6.04 -15.61 3.00
C ARG A 86 7.40 -15.95 2.38
N ASN A 87 7.76 -15.25 1.31
CA ASN A 87 9.02 -15.36 0.56
C ASN A 87 10.15 -14.55 1.19
N SER A 88 9.95 -13.80 2.26
CA SER A 88 11.09 -13.23 3.01
C SER A 88 11.95 -14.30 3.73
N LYS A 89 11.63 -15.59 3.54
CA LYS A 89 12.54 -16.72 3.77
C LYS A 89 13.38 -17.12 2.54
N ILE A 90 13.01 -16.72 1.32
CA ILE A 90 13.59 -17.08 0.01
C ILE A 90 13.34 -15.92 -1.02
N VAL A 91 14.36 -15.22 -1.58
CA VAL A 91 14.29 -14.34 -2.80
C VAL A 91 14.00 -12.83 -2.57
N ILE A 92 14.99 -11.91 -2.58
CA ILE A 92 15.54 -11.16 -3.75
C ILE A 92 14.47 -10.80 -4.81
N LEU A 93 13.74 -9.72 -4.55
CA LEU A 93 12.55 -9.26 -5.27
C LEU A 93 12.79 -9.08 -6.79
N ARG A 94 12.07 -9.87 -7.59
CA ARG A 94 11.79 -9.57 -9.00
C ARG A 94 10.81 -8.41 -9.03
N ALA A 95 11.31 -7.22 -9.34
CA ALA A 95 10.47 -6.06 -9.64
C ALA A 95 9.54 -6.39 -10.84
N PRO A 96 8.24 -6.10 -10.76
CA PRO A 96 7.38 -6.15 -11.93
C PRO A 96 7.79 -5.02 -12.88
N SER A 97 8.17 -5.41 -14.10
CA SER A 97 8.55 -4.51 -15.18
C SER A 97 7.58 -3.34 -15.31
N ALA A 98 8.13 -2.13 -15.23
CA ALA A 98 7.51 -0.94 -15.76
C ALA A 98 6.98 -1.25 -17.17
N ARG A 99 5.68 -1.04 -17.37
CA ARG A 99 5.03 -1.16 -18.68
C ARG A 99 5.80 -0.30 -19.70
N PRO A 100 6.24 -0.84 -20.85
CA PRO A 100 6.73 0.00 -21.94
C PRO A 100 5.54 0.77 -22.51
N LYS A 101 5.66 2.10 -22.62
CA LYS A 101 4.68 2.95 -23.29
C LYS A 101 5.29 3.39 -24.61
N SER A 102 4.79 2.76 -25.69
CA SER A 102 4.84 3.10 -27.13
C SER A 102 6.19 3.33 -27.80
#